data_AF-A0A924P2Y6-F1
#
_entry.id   AF-A0A924P2Y6-F1
#
_cell.length_a   1.000
_cell.length_b   1.000
_cell.length_c   1.000
_cell.angle_alpha   90.00
_cell.angle_beta   90.00
_cell.angle_gamma   90.00
#
_symmetry.space_group_name_H-M   'P 1'
#
loop_
_entity.id
_entity.type
_entity.pdbx_description
1 polymer ?
#
loop_
_entity_poly.entity_id
_entity_poly.type
_entity_poly.pdbx_seq_one_letter_code
_entity_poly.pdbx_strand_id
1 'polypeptide(L)'
;MSAIQSIPPVAPPVPNVPPMKLSGLEPVTVGPDSLFVNIGERTNVTGSKAFARMILNGDFEAALAVARQQVENGAQIIDINMDEAMLDSQAAMVRFLNLIAGEPDIARVPIMIDSSKWSVIEAGLRCIQGKGIVNSISMKEGVDAFKQQAKLLKRYGAAAVVMAFDEQGQADTYERKITICERAYRLLVDEIGFPPEDIIFDPNIFAIATGIDEHNNYAVDFINATRWIKTNLPGAKVSGGVSNVSFSFRGNDPVREAIHTVFLYHAIQAGMDMGIVNAGMMGVYDDLEPVLRERVEDVVLNRQPVYKEGEEHLTPGERLIEVAETAKSGARDESKKYEWRALPIRARLSHALVHGNNEFITEDTEEMYQTILADNGRPLHVIEGPLMDGMNVVGDLFGQGKMFLPQVVKSARVMKQAVAHLIPYIEEEKLVEEKRTGIVAKPKGKIVIATVKGDVHDIGKNIVSVVLQCNNFEVVNMGVMVPCSEILARAKVENADMVGLSGLITPSLEEMAHVAREMQRDPHFRMLKIPLLIGGATTSRAHTAVKIAHNYDGPVVYVPDASRSVSVAQ
;
A
#
# COMPACT_ATOMS: atom_id res chain seq x y z
N MET A 1 15.84 -48.11 24.34
CA MET A 1 16.29 -46.79 23.85
C MET A 1 16.00 -46.68 22.34
N SER A 2 14.74 -46.61 21.91
CA SER A 2 14.43 -46.54 20.47
C SER A 2 13.18 -45.71 20.13
N ALA A 3 12.66 -44.90 21.06
CA ALA A 3 11.42 -44.15 20.87
C ALA A 3 11.60 -42.62 20.69
N ILE A 4 12.83 -42.12 20.59
CA ILE A 4 13.11 -40.66 20.50
C ILE A 4 13.63 -40.24 19.10
N GLN A 5 13.83 -41.19 18.17
CA GLN A 5 14.42 -40.89 16.85
C GLN A 5 13.45 -40.36 15.77
N SER A 6 12.16 -40.19 16.08
CA SER A 6 11.15 -39.79 15.08
C SER A 6 10.53 -38.41 15.32
N ILE A 7 11.11 -37.57 16.18
CA ILE A 7 10.65 -36.18 16.34
C ILE A 7 11.52 -35.32 15.43
N PRO A 8 10.98 -34.70 14.37
CA PRO A 8 11.73 -33.73 13.58
C PRO A 8 12.22 -32.62 14.52
N PRO A 9 13.47 -32.13 14.36
CA PRO A 9 13.99 -31.07 15.20
C PRO A 9 13.00 -29.90 15.17
N VAL A 10 12.59 -29.43 16.35
CA VAL A 10 11.78 -28.22 16.49
C VAL A 10 12.54 -27.11 15.78
N ALA A 11 11.96 -26.57 14.71
CA ALA A 11 12.53 -25.42 14.03
C ALA A 11 12.84 -24.35 15.10
N PRO A 12 14.04 -23.73 15.08
CA PRO A 12 14.37 -22.71 16.06
C PRO A 12 13.23 -21.69 16.12
N PRO A 13 12.81 -21.24 17.31
CA PRO A 13 11.77 -20.24 17.42
C PRO A 13 12.17 -19.05 16.54
N VAL A 14 11.31 -18.72 15.58
CA VAL A 14 11.50 -17.52 14.76
C VAL A 14 11.69 -16.37 15.73
N PRO A 15 12.82 -15.63 15.67
CA PRO A 15 13.03 -14.49 16.55
C PRO A 15 11.78 -13.61 16.48
N ASN A 16 11.18 -13.28 17.62
CA ASN A 16 10.02 -12.41 17.68
C ASN A 16 10.48 -10.98 17.40
N VAL A 17 10.83 -10.71 16.14
CA VAL A 17 11.29 -9.39 15.71
C VAL A 17 10.05 -8.49 15.66
N PRO A 18 10.06 -7.35 16.38
CA PRO A 18 8.94 -6.44 16.33
C PRO A 18 8.81 -5.83 14.93
N PRO A 19 7.62 -5.32 14.56
CA PRO A 19 7.47 -4.62 13.30
C PRO A 19 8.29 -3.32 13.31
N MET A 20 8.73 -2.89 12.13
CA MET A 20 9.34 -1.57 11.95
C MET A 20 8.28 -0.53 12.29
N LYS A 21 8.66 0.46 13.10
CA LYS A 21 7.80 1.58 13.44
C LYS A 21 8.40 2.84 12.84
N LEU A 22 7.63 3.53 12.02
CA LEU A 22 7.93 4.83 11.45
C LEU A 22 6.85 5.80 11.87
N SER A 23 7.08 7.11 11.73
CA SER A 23 6.04 8.09 11.97
C SER A 23 6.31 9.40 11.24
N GLY A 24 5.24 9.99 10.69
CA GLY A 24 5.14 11.43 10.49
C GLY A 24 4.46 12.04 11.72
N LEU A 25 3.28 12.62 11.53
CA LEU A 25 2.32 12.90 12.61
C LEU A 25 1.51 11.65 12.99
N GLU A 26 1.35 10.72 12.05
CA GLU A 26 0.66 9.44 12.27
C GLU A 26 1.69 8.29 12.28
N PRO A 27 1.43 7.21 13.03
CA PRO A 27 2.31 6.04 13.07
C PRO A 27 2.13 5.16 11.83
N VAL A 28 3.24 4.66 11.27
CA VAL A 28 3.25 3.66 10.21
C VAL A 28 4.00 2.43 10.71
N THR A 29 3.35 1.27 10.69
CA THR A 29 3.91 0.00 11.18
C THR A 29 4.08 -0.96 10.02
N VAL A 30 5.31 -1.47 9.83
CA VAL A 30 5.67 -2.41 8.75
C VAL A 30 6.12 -3.74 9.36
N GLY A 31 5.23 -4.72 9.38
CA GLY A 31 5.44 -6.08 9.89
C GLY A 31 5.15 -7.15 8.83
N PRO A 32 5.13 -8.44 9.23
CA PRO A 32 4.91 -9.57 8.31
C PRO A 32 3.56 -9.54 7.56
N ASP A 33 2.52 -8.99 8.21
CA ASP A 33 1.17 -8.88 7.62
C ASP A 33 0.96 -7.54 6.88
N SER A 34 2.00 -6.70 6.82
CA SER A 34 1.92 -5.44 6.09
C SER A 34 1.95 -5.69 4.59
N LEU A 35 1.13 -4.93 3.88
CA LEU A 35 1.17 -4.85 2.43
C LEU A 35 2.43 -4.10 1.98
N PHE A 36 2.75 -4.22 0.69
CA PHE A 36 3.85 -3.51 0.07
C PHE A 36 3.77 -2.00 0.32
N VAL A 37 4.86 -1.43 0.83
CA VAL A 37 4.93 0.00 1.21
C VAL A 37 5.45 0.84 0.04
N ASN A 38 4.65 1.81 -0.38
CA ASN A 38 4.99 2.69 -1.49
C ASN A 38 5.71 3.94 -0.98
N ILE A 39 6.96 4.13 -1.41
CA ILE A 39 7.77 5.31 -1.12
C ILE A 39 7.72 6.23 -2.34
N GLY A 40 7.18 7.43 -2.21
CA GLY A 40 7.00 8.36 -3.33
C GLY A 40 8.32 8.96 -3.82
N GLU A 41 8.66 8.74 -5.10
CA GLU A 41 9.95 9.11 -5.72
C GLU A 41 10.04 10.55 -6.29
N ARG A 42 8.92 11.26 -6.45
CA ARG A 42 8.85 12.47 -7.31
C ARG A 42 9.41 13.73 -6.68
N THR A 43 9.65 13.72 -5.37
CA THR A 43 10.26 14.79 -4.57
C THR A 43 11.78 14.70 -4.61
N ASN A 44 12.31 14.48 -5.81
CA ASN A 44 13.73 14.24 -6.08
C ASN A 44 14.21 15.18 -7.19
N VAL A 45 15.18 16.05 -6.87
CA VAL A 45 15.71 17.05 -7.82
C VAL A 45 16.40 16.38 -9.01
N THR A 46 17.10 15.26 -8.81
CA THR A 46 17.74 14.53 -9.90
C THR A 46 16.74 13.70 -10.72
N GLY A 47 15.71 13.15 -10.07
CA GLY A 47 14.75 12.21 -10.66
C GLY A 47 13.54 12.86 -11.35
N SER A 48 13.13 14.06 -10.93
CA SER A 48 11.89 14.72 -11.36
C SER A 48 12.16 16.11 -11.92
N LYS A 49 12.10 16.26 -13.25
CA LYS A 49 12.32 17.55 -13.94
C LYS A 49 11.39 18.66 -13.44
N ALA A 50 10.14 18.32 -13.11
CA ALA A 50 9.18 19.28 -12.60
C ALA A 50 9.57 19.78 -11.20
N PHE A 51 9.95 18.86 -10.31
CA PHE A 51 10.40 19.20 -8.96
C PHE A 51 11.71 19.98 -8.99
N ALA A 52 12.67 19.54 -9.80
CA ALA A 52 13.95 20.23 -10.01
C ALA A 52 13.74 21.69 -10.41
N ARG A 53 12.85 21.95 -11.38
CA ARG A 53 12.51 23.32 -11.81
C ARG A 53 11.95 24.16 -10.67
N MET A 54 11.03 23.61 -9.86
CA MET A 54 10.44 24.34 -8.73
C MET A 54 11.49 24.68 -7.67
N ILE A 55 12.33 23.72 -7.29
CA ILE A 55 13.37 23.93 -6.27
C ILE A 55 14.44 24.92 -6.75
N LEU A 56 14.93 24.78 -7.99
CA LEU A 56 15.94 25.68 -8.55
C LEU A 56 15.43 27.11 -8.74
N ASN A 57 14.12 27.30 -8.94
CA ASN A 57 13.48 28.61 -9.00
C ASN A 57 13.14 29.20 -7.62
N GLY A 58 13.29 28.42 -6.54
CA GLY A 58 12.91 28.83 -5.19
C GLY A 58 11.40 28.73 -4.90
N ASP A 59 10.64 28.04 -5.77
CA ASP A 59 9.19 27.85 -5.67
C ASP A 59 8.83 26.66 -4.76
N PHE A 60 9.29 26.70 -3.50
CA PHE A 60 9.10 25.59 -2.55
C PHE A 60 7.62 25.30 -2.24
N GLU A 61 6.75 26.31 -2.29
CA GLU A 61 5.29 26.15 -2.11
C GLU A 61 4.66 25.30 -3.22
N ALA A 62 5.06 25.54 -4.48
CA ALA A 62 4.61 24.71 -5.60
C ALA A 62 5.16 23.27 -5.47
N ALA A 63 6.38 23.12 -4.94
CA ALA A 63 7.00 21.83 -4.71
C ALA A 63 6.25 20.99 -3.64
N LEU A 64 5.60 21.62 -2.65
CA LEU A 64 4.74 20.91 -1.67
C LEU A 64 3.57 20.20 -2.35
N ALA A 65 3.03 20.75 -3.43
CA ALA A 65 1.95 20.09 -4.17
C ALA A 65 2.39 18.75 -4.76
N VAL A 66 3.67 18.61 -5.14
CA VAL A 66 4.23 17.33 -5.61
C VAL A 66 4.24 16.30 -4.48
N ALA A 67 4.66 16.69 -3.27
CA ALA A 67 4.63 15.81 -2.10
C ALA A 67 3.20 15.40 -1.73
N ARG A 68 2.28 16.38 -1.64
CA ARG A 68 0.85 16.14 -1.35
C ARG A 68 0.21 15.18 -2.34
N GLN A 69 0.45 15.39 -3.63
CA GLN A 69 -0.11 14.54 -4.68
C GLN A 69 0.35 13.08 -4.57
N GLN A 70 1.58 12.83 -4.11
CA GLN A 70 2.07 11.47 -3.89
C GLN A 70 1.35 10.80 -2.72
N VAL A 71 1.17 11.51 -1.61
CA VAL A 71 0.43 11.00 -0.45
C VAL A 71 -1.03 10.72 -0.82
N GLU A 72 -1.68 11.62 -1.56
CA GLU A 72 -3.04 11.43 -2.07
C GLU A 72 -3.15 10.24 -3.02
N ASN A 73 -2.09 9.94 -3.77
CA ASN A 73 -1.99 8.78 -4.64
C ASN A 73 -1.57 7.51 -3.89
N GLY A 74 -1.52 7.51 -2.56
CA GLY A 74 -1.28 6.32 -1.75
C GLY A 74 0.19 6.04 -1.41
N ALA A 75 1.10 7.01 -1.60
CA ALA A 75 2.44 6.91 -1.02
C ALA A 75 2.33 6.95 0.51
N GLN A 76 2.91 5.95 1.15
CA GLN A 76 2.90 5.79 2.61
C GLN A 76 4.13 6.42 3.26
N ILE A 77 5.16 6.72 2.46
CA ILE A 77 6.42 7.37 2.83
C ILE A 77 6.77 8.30 1.67
N ILE A 78 7.40 9.44 1.95
CA ILE A 78 7.89 10.36 0.90
C ILE A 78 9.42 10.40 0.92
N ASP A 79 10.04 10.09 -0.22
CA ASP A 79 11.49 10.23 -0.42
C ASP A 79 11.83 11.65 -0.87
N ILE A 80 12.76 12.30 -0.18
CA ILE A 80 13.12 13.70 -0.43
C ILE A 80 14.60 13.77 -0.74
N ASN A 81 14.92 14.12 -1.98
CA ASN A 81 16.28 14.30 -2.45
C ASN A 81 16.51 15.72 -2.98
N MET A 82 17.48 16.40 -2.39
CA MET A 82 17.90 17.77 -2.73
C MET A 82 19.33 17.84 -3.27
N ASP A 83 19.90 16.71 -3.67
CA ASP A 83 21.24 16.67 -4.26
C ASP A 83 21.20 17.22 -5.68
N GLU A 84 21.91 18.32 -5.89
CA GLU A 84 22.12 18.95 -7.19
C GLU A 84 23.38 19.81 -7.10
N ALA A 85 24.19 19.85 -8.16
CA ALA A 85 25.48 20.53 -8.16
C ALA A 85 25.34 22.05 -7.96
N MET A 86 24.22 22.62 -8.43
CA MET A 86 23.94 24.06 -8.39
C MET A 86 23.17 24.52 -7.14
N LEU A 87 22.84 23.60 -6.23
CA LEU A 87 22.00 23.87 -5.06
C LEU A 87 22.80 23.74 -3.76
N ASP A 88 22.52 24.62 -2.79
CA ASP A 88 22.85 24.31 -1.40
C ASP A 88 21.87 23.23 -0.89
N SER A 89 22.22 21.97 -1.14
CA SER A 89 21.40 20.81 -0.81
C SER A 89 21.01 20.76 0.68
N GLN A 90 21.90 21.20 1.56
CA GLN A 90 21.64 21.19 3.00
C GLN A 90 20.57 22.25 3.36
N ALA A 91 20.74 23.48 2.88
CA ALA A 91 19.76 24.54 3.13
C ALA A 91 18.40 24.24 2.48
N ALA A 92 18.40 23.67 1.27
CA ALA A 92 17.19 23.28 0.57
C ALA A 92 16.43 22.15 1.29
N MET A 93 17.14 21.12 1.77
CA MET A 93 16.56 20.03 2.56
C MET A 93 15.90 20.57 3.83
N VAL A 94 16.61 21.38 4.61
CA VAL A 94 16.08 21.98 5.84
C VAL A 94 14.84 22.83 5.55
N ARG A 95 14.91 23.70 4.53
CA ARG A 95 13.79 24.57 4.15
C ARG A 95 12.55 23.76 3.76
N PHE A 96 12.71 22.75 2.91
CA PHE A 96 11.59 21.96 2.42
C PHE A 96 10.96 21.09 3.51
N LEU A 97 11.77 20.46 4.37
CA LEU A 97 11.27 19.68 5.51
C LEU A 97 10.49 20.53 6.50
N ASN A 98 10.95 21.75 6.79
CA ASN A 98 10.23 22.69 7.67
C ASN A 98 8.89 23.14 7.07
N LEU A 99 8.81 23.29 5.74
CA LEU A 99 7.56 23.58 5.06
C LEU A 99 6.60 22.39 5.12
N ILE A 100 7.10 21.17 4.89
CA ILE A 100 6.30 19.94 5.02
C ILE A 100 5.72 19.82 6.43
N ALA A 101 6.48 20.16 7.47
CA ALA A 101 5.98 20.12 8.85
C ALA A 101 4.78 21.06 9.10
N GLY A 102 4.63 22.11 8.29
CA GLY A 102 3.47 23.02 8.33
C GLY A 102 2.23 22.52 7.57
N GLU A 103 2.35 21.42 6.81
CA GLU A 103 1.29 20.86 5.95
C GLU A 103 0.82 19.49 6.48
N PRO A 104 -0.26 19.42 7.27
CA PRO A 104 -0.69 18.18 7.95
C PRO A 104 -0.92 17.00 7.01
N ASP A 105 -1.46 17.25 5.81
CA ASP A 105 -1.74 16.20 4.81
C ASP A 105 -0.48 15.50 4.31
N ILE A 106 0.67 16.18 4.37
CA ILE A 106 1.98 15.63 4.00
C ILE A 106 2.68 15.11 5.26
N ALA A 107 2.70 15.91 6.32
CA ALA A 107 3.39 15.59 7.57
C ALA A 107 2.88 14.33 8.26
N ARG A 108 1.66 13.87 7.96
CA ARG A 108 1.11 12.62 8.51
C ARG A 108 1.93 11.37 8.15
N VAL A 109 2.58 11.33 6.99
CA VAL A 109 3.40 10.18 6.58
C VAL A 109 4.88 10.36 6.95
N PRO A 110 5.64 9.27 7.22
CA PRO A 110 7.07 9.35 7.45
C PRO A 110 7.85 9.88 6.24
N ILE A 111 9.00 10.49 6.52
CA ILE A 111 9.92 11.01 5.51
C ILE A 111 11.14 10.10 5.39
N MET A 112 11.51 9.80 4.14
CA MET A 112 12.80 9.22 3.77
C MET A 112 13.72 10.36 3.30
N ILE A 113 14.79 10.61 4.05
CA ILE A 113 15.77 11.66 3.74
C ILE A 113 16.81 11.05 2.81
N ASP A 114 16.82 11.50 1.56
CA ASP A 114 17.72 11.00 0.52
C ASP A 114 18.83 12.00 0.20
N SER A 115 20.07 11.59 0.41
CA SER A 115 21.25 12.32 -0.02
C SER A 115 22.51 11.45 0.00
N SER A 116 23.42 11.73 -0.92
CA SER A 116 24.78 11.19 -0.94
C SER A 116 25.70 11.83 0.13
N LYS A 117 25.28 12.93 0.76
CA LYS A 117 26.09 13.69 1.73
C LYS A 117 25.54 13.52 3.14
N TRP A 118 26.36 12.97 4.04
CA TRP A 118 25.98 12.80 5.45
C TRP A 118 25.55 14.11 6.14
N SER A 119 26.17 15.25 5.80
CA SER A 119 25.79 16.55 6.37
C SER A 119 24.36 16.97 6.04
N VAL A 120 23.86 16.59 4.86
CA VAL A 120 22.47 16.86 4.43
C VAL A 120 21.52 15.90 5.16
N ILE A 121 21.86 14.61 5.23
CA ILE A 121 21.10 13.61 6.00
C ILE A 121 20.93 14.07 7.44
N GLU A 122 22.03 14.41 8.11
CA GLU A 122 22.00 14.80 9.52
C GLU A 122 21.23 16.11 9.74
N ALA A 123 21.33 17.07 8.83
CA ALA A 123 20.52 18.29 8.88
C ALA A 123 19.02 17.97 8.73
N GLY A 124 18.65 17.06 7.82
CA GLY A 124 17.28 16.62 7.66
C GLY A 124 16.72 15.89 8.88
N LEU A 125 17.51 15.00 9.49
CA LEU A 125 17.13 14.26 10.70
C LEU A 125 16.81 15.19 11.88
N ARG A 126 17.48 16.33 11.96
CA ARG A 126 17.22 17.35 12.99
C ARG A 126 15.93 18.14 12.75
N CYS A 127 15.36 18.08 11.54
CA CYS A 127 14.15 18.82 11.17
C CYS A 127 12.88 17.96 11.31
N ILE A 128 12.95 16.65 11.11
CA ILE A 128 11.79 15.77 11.21
C ILE A 128 11.44 15.46 12.67
N GLN A 129 10.16 15.51 13.02
CA GLN A 129 9.67 15.23 14.37
C GLN A 129 9.46 13.73 14.62
N GLY A 130 8.89 13.04 13.64
CA GLY A 130 8.61 11.61 13.70
C GLY A 130 9.81 10.75 13.29
N LYS A 131 9.69 9.43 13.48
CA LYS A 131 10.73 8.47 13.09
C LYS A 131 10.73 8.28 11.57
N GLY A 132 11.71 8.90 10.89
CA GLY A 132 11.94 8.77 9.45
C GLY A 132 12.93 7.67 9.07
N ILE A 133 13.25 7.64 7.78
CA ILE A 133 14.24 6.72 7.18
C ILE A 133 15.39 7.54 6.59
N VAL A 134 16.62 7.06 6.74
CA VAL A 134 17.78 7.59 6.01
C VAL A 134 18.04 6.77 4.76
N ASN A 135 18.11 7.45 3.61
CA ASN A 135 18.52 6.91 2.33
C ASN A 135 19.81 7.62 1.88
N SER A 136 20.98 7.05 2.08
CA SER A 136 21.29 5.74 2.65
C SER A 136 22.67 5.76 3.32
N ILE A 137 23.03 4.67 3.97
CA ILE A 137 24.40 4.39 4.43
C ILE A 137 24.96 3.18 3.68
N SER A 138 26.29 3.09 3.58
CA SER A 138 26.98 1.97 2.92
C SER A 138 28.40 1.81 3.41
N MET A 139 29.08 0.73 3.00
CA MET A 139 30.49 0.49 3.29
C MET A 139 31.43 1.07 2.22
N LYS A 140 30.94 1.93 1.31
CA LYS A 140 31.73 2.56 0.24
C LYS A 140 32.97 3.30 0.77
N GLU A 141 32.82 4.02 1.87
CA GLU A 141 33.90 4.79 2.52
C GLU A 141 34.63 3.96 3.62
N GLY A 142 34.40 2.64 3.63
CA GLY A 142 34.93 1.72 4.62
C GLY A 142 34.02 1.52 5.84
N VAL A 143 34.36 0.50 6.63
CA VAL A 143 33.57 0.05 7.78
C VAL A 143 33.48 1.09 8.90
N ASP A 144 34.54 1.88 9.13
CA ASP A 144 34.56 2.82 10.26
C ASP A 144 33.55 3.96 10.06
N ALA A 145 33.49 4.53 8.84
CA ALA A 145 32.49 5.53 8.48
C ALA A 145 31.06 4.96 8.57
N PHE A 146 30.84 3.76 8.04
CA PHE A 146 29.56 3.05 8.13
C PHE A 146 29.11 2.85 9.59
N LYS A 147 30.01 2.39 10.46
CA LYS A 147 29.71 2.20 11.89
C LYS A 147 29.44 3.52 12.61
N GLN A 148 30.17 4.59 12.27
CA GLN A 148 29.94 5.91 12.84
C GLN A 148 28.55 6.44 12.47
N GLN A 149 28.18 6.36 11.19
CA GLN A 149 26.88 6.79 10.70
C GLN A 149 25.76 5.96 11.34
N ALA A 150 25.88 4.63 11.38
CA ALA A 150 24.90 3.76 12.02
C ALA A 150 24.70 4.05 13.52
N LYS A 151 25.78 4.34 14.27
CA LYS A 151 25.67 4.77 15.68
C LYS A 151 24.92 6.09 15.82
N LEU A 152 25.11 7.03 14.91
CA LEU A 152 24.35 8.29 14.89
C LEU A 152 22.89 8.05 14.55
N LEU A 153 22.58 7.24 13.54
CA LEU A 153 21.20 6.87 13.19
C LEU A 153 20.47 6.22 14.38
N LYS A 154 21.13 5.30 15.08
CA LYS A 154 20.59 4.69 16.31
C LYS A 154 20.34 5.72 17.41
N ARG A 155 21.18 6.75 17.53
CA ARG A 155 20.99 7.86 18.49
C ARG A 155 19.82 8.76 18.11
N TYR A 156 19.64 9.06 16.83
CA TYR A 156 18.48 9.80 16.32
C TYR A 156 17.19 8.95 16.35
N GLY A 157 17.30 7.62 16.42
CA GLY A 157 16.18 6.69 16.38
C GLY A 157 15.61 6.49 14.97
N ALA A 158 16.38 6.74 13.92
CA ALA A 158 15.94 6.60 12.53
C ALA A 158 16.17 5.18 11.99
N ALA A 159 15.31 4.75 11.06
CA ALA A 159 15.57 3.57 10.24
C ALA A 159 16.58 3.89 9.14
N ALA A 160 17.21 2.87 8.55
CA ALA A 160 18.31 3.04 7.61
C ALA A 160 18.14 2.15 6.38
N VAL A 161 18.18 2.77 5.19
CA VAL A 161 18.50 2.08 3.95
C VAL A 161 20.00 1.81 3.93
N VAL A 162 20.35 0.55 3.69
CA VAL A 162 21.72 0.05 3.59
C VAL A 162 21.93 -0.43 2.16
N MET A 163 22.69 0.35 1.39
CA MET A 163 23.01 0.00 0.00
C MET A 163 23.95 -1.19 -0.02
N ALA A 164 23.74 -2.11 -0.97
CA ALA A 164 24.71 -3.15 -1.30
C ALA A 164 25.91 -2.55 -2.06
N PHE A 165 26.70 -1.72 -1.37
CA PHE A 165 27.90 -1.04 -1.85
C PHE A 165 28.96 -1.13 -0.76
N ASP A 166 30.11 -1.73 -1.08
CA ASP A 166 31.28 -1.81 -0.20
C ASP A 166 32.53 -1.16 -0.81
N GLU A 167 33.69 -1.38 -0.19
CA GLU A 167 34.97 -0.81 -0.62
C GLU A 167 35.39 -1.24 -2.05
N GLN A 168 34.78 -2.31 -2.59
CA GLN A 168 35.06 -2.85 -3.92
C GLN A 168 34.08 -2.34 -4.98
N GLY A 169 33.02 -1.62 -4.60
CA GLY A 169 32.02 -1.10 -5.53
C GLY A 169 30.60 -1.56 -5.22
N GLN A 170 29.69 -1.29 -6.16
CA GLN A 170 28.29 -1.73 -6.08
C GLN A 170 28.17 -3.24 -6.32
N ALA A 171 27.24 -3.89 -5.64
CA ALA A 171 26.90 -5.27 -5.89
C ALA A 171 25.96 -5.41 -7.10
N ASP A 172 26.51 -5.90 -8.19
CA ASP A 172 25.86 -6.21 -9.46
C ASP A 172 25.32 -7.65 -9.50
N THR A 173 26.09 -8.64 -9.05
CA THR A 173 25.66 -10.06 -9.03
C THR A 173 24.92 -10.48 -7.76
N TYR A 174 24.15 -11.57 -7.83
CA TYR A 174 23.50 -12.19 -6.67
C TYR A 174 24.47 -12.46 -5.51
N GLU A 175 25.63 -13.08 -5.77
CA GLU A 175 26.62 -13.43 -4.75
C GLU A 175 27.16 -12.18 -4.05
N ARG A 176 27.44 -11.12 -4.80
CA ARG A 176 27.90 -9.84 -4.25
C ARG A 176 26.81 -9.20 -3.39
N LYS A 177 25.55 -9.20 -3.84
CA LYS A 177 24.43 -8.62 -3.12
C LYS A 177 24.27 -9.29 -1.74
N ILE A 178 24.23 -10.62 -1.69
CA ILE A 178 24.06 -11.35 -0.41
C ILE A 178 25.27 -11.18 0.51
N THR A 179 26.50 -11.18 -0.04
CA THR A 179 27.73 -11.06 0.75
C THR A 179 27.79 -9.69 1.45
N ILE A 180 27.48 -8.62 0.74
CA ILE A 180 27.51 -7.26 1.31
C ILE A 180 26.38 -7.09 2.33
N CYS A 181 25.16 -7.54 2.02
CA CYS A 181 24.02 -7.42 2.93
C CYS A 181 24.26 -8.23 4.22
N GLU A 182 24.79 -9.45 4.12
CA GLU A 182 25.14 -10.25 5.30
C GLU A 182 26.20 -9.55 6.15
N ARG A 183 27.30 -9.10 5.53
CA ARG A 183 28.37 -8.38 6.23
C ARG A 183 27.80 -7.16 6.95
N ALA A 184 27.05 -6.32 6.26
CA ALA A 184 26.43 -5.13 6.84
C ALA A 184 25.47 -5.48 7.99
N TYR A 185 24.65 -6.53 7.86
CA TYR A 185 23.76 -7.00 8.91
C TYR A 185 24.52 -7.39 10.17
N ARG A 186 25.59 -8.18 10.05
CA ARG A 186 26.43 -8.59 11.19
C ARG A 186 27.07 -7.38 11.88
N LEU A 187 27.60 -6.43 11.11
CA LEU A 187 28.16 -5.19 11.67
C LEU A 187 27.11 -4.35 12.41
N LEU A 188 25.90 -4.23 11.86
CA LEU A 188 24.82 -3.45 12.44
C LEU A 188 24.23 -4.13 13.69
N VAL A 189 23.87 -5.40 13.58
CA VAL A 189 23.16 -6.12 14.64
C VAL A 189 24.12 -6.61 15.72
N ASP A 190 25.19 -7.31 15.35
CA ASP A 190 26.04 -7.99 16.33
C ASP A 190 27.02 -7.04 17.02
N GLU A 191 27.55 -6.04 16.31
CA GLU A 191 28.53 -5.10 16.88
C GLU A 191 27.93 -3.79 17.41
N ILE A 192 26.93 -3.21 16.71
CA ILE A 192 26.33 -1.92 17.11
C ILE A 192 25.05 -2.12 17.94
N GLY A 193 24.42 -3.29 17.83
CA GLY A 193 23.09 -3.53 18.39
C GLY A 193 22.03 -2.64 17.72
N PHE A 194 22.16 -2.38 16.42
CA PHE A 194 21.15 -1.68 15.64
C PHE A 194 19.90 -2.57 15.52
N PRO A 195 18.67 -2.04 15.70
CA PRO A 195 17.46 -2.86 15.62
C PRO A 195 17.31 -3.48 14.23
N PRO A 196 17.24 -4.81 14.09
CA PRO A 196 17.18 -5.45 12.78
C PRO A 196 15.92 -5.08 12.00
N GLU A 197 14.81 -4.81 12.68
CA GLU A 197 13.56 -4.34 12.08
C GLU A 197 13.68 -2.96 11.41
N ASP A 198 14.67 -2.16 11.77
CA ASP A 198 14.92 -0.82 11.24
C ASP A 198 15.94 -0.82 10.09
N ILE A 199 16.43 -1.99 9.69
CA ILE A 199 17.34 -2.17 8.56
C ILE A 199 16.52 -2.43 7.30
N ILE A 200 16.73 -1.61 6.28
CA ILE A 200 16.17 -1.77 4.94
C ILE A 200 17.35 -2.01 3.99
N PHE A 201 17.54 -3.21 3.49
CA PHE A 201 18.55 -3.45 2.46
C PHE A 201 18.05 -2.95 1.10
N ASP A 202 18.92 -2.25 0.38
CA ASP A 202 18.76 -2.01 -1.05
C ASP A 202 19.83 -2.83 -1.81
N PRO A 203 19.46 -4.01 -2.36
CA PRO A 203 20.36 -4.83 -3.17
C PRO A 203 20.73 -4.22 -4.52
N ASN A 204 20.43 -2.95 -4.80
CA ASN A 204 20.60 -2.23 -6.06
C ASN A 204 19.72 -2.76 -7.19
N ILE A 205 18.72 -1.97 -7.58
CA ILE A 205 17.98 -2.15 -8.84
C ILE A 205 18.73 -1.45 -9.97
N PHE A 206 19.22 -2.23 -10.93
CA PHE A 206 19.90 -1.73 -12.14
C PHE A 206 19.02 -1.82 -13.39
N ALA A 207 19.40 -1.06 -14.41
CA ALA A 207 18.74 -1.09 -15.71
C ALA A 207 18.99 -2.43 -16.42
N ILE A 208 17.92 -2.98 -17.00
CA ILE A 208 17.96 -4.19 -17.84
C ILE A 208 17.69 -3.82 -19.31
N ALA A 209 17.85 -4.78 -20.23
CA ALA A 209 17.72 -4.58 -21.67
C ALA A 209 18.53 -3.36 -22.17
N THR A 210 19.78 -3.26 -21.70
CA THR A 210 20.71 -2.18 -22.06
C THR A 210 21.48 -2.46 -23.36
N GLY A 211 21.35 -3.67 -23.91
CA GLY A 211 22.17 -4.18 -25.02
C GLY A 211 23.51 -4.77 -24.59
N ILE A 212 23.74 -4.90 -23.27
CA ILE A 212 24.96 -5.48 -22.68
C ILE A 212 24.55 -6.77 -21.96
N ASP A 213 25.15 -7.90 -22.33
CA ASP A 213 24.74 -9.24 -21.86
C ASP A 213 24.89 -9.41 -20.36
N GLU A 214 25.93 -8.81 -19.78
CA GLU A 214 26.21 -8.81 -18.35
C GLU A 214 25.07 -8.18 -17.52
N HIS A 215 24.26 -7.30 -18.13
CA HIS A 215 23.17 -6.60 -17.47
C HIS A 215 21.83 -7.37 -17.51
N ASN A 216 21.74 -8.44 -18.31
CA ASN A 216 20.48 -9.16 -18.52
C ASN A 216 19.94 -9.79 -17.23
N ASN A 217 20.81 -10.20 -16.32
CA ASN A 217 20.41 -10.91 -15.09
C ASN A 217 20.14 -9.99 -13.89
N TYR A 218 20.35 -8.67 -14.00
CA TYR A 218 20.30 -7.77 -12.84
C TYR A 218 18.97 -7.79 -12.08
N ALA A 219 17.83 -7.87 -12.77
CA ALA A 219 16.52 -7.95 -12.13
C ALA A 219 16.34 -9.31 -11.41
N VAL A 220 16.78 -10.42 -12.03
CA VAL A 220 16.77 -11.75 -11.43
C VAL A 220 17.66 -11.82 -10.19
N ASP A 221 18.86 -11.24 -10.26
CA ASP A 221 19.80 -11.17 -9.14
C ASP A 221 19.22 -10.39 -7.97
N PHE A 222 18.51 -9.29 -8.22
CA PHE A 222 17.79 -8.55 -7.18
C PHE A 222 16.67 -9.40 -6.55
N ILE A 223 15.84 -10.06 -7.35
CA ILE A 223 14.72 -10.89 -6.87
C ILE A 223 15.24 -12.07 -6.03
N ASN A 224 16.33 -12.70 -6.46
CA ASN A 224 16.95 -13.80 -5.73
C ASN A 224 17.63 -13.33 -4.45
N ALA A 225 18.34 -12.19 -4.48
CA ALA A 225 18.95 -11.59 -3.30
C ALA A 225 17.87 -11.20 -2.28
N THR A 226 16.73 -10.68 -2.73
CA THR A 226 15.56 -10.37 -1.89
C THR A 226 15.13 -11.63 -1.13
N ARG A 227 14.87 -12.74 -1.83
CA ARG A 227 14.47 -14.02 -1.21
C ARG A 227 15.50 -14.50 -0.19
N TRP A 228 16.79 -14.37 -0.52
CA TRP A 228 17.87 -14.75 0.38
C TRP A 228 17.91 -13.89 1.63
N ILE A 229 17.83 -12.56 1.49
CA ILE A 229 17.83 -11.60 2.61
C ILE A 229 16.68 -11.91 3.56
N LYS A 230 15.46 -12.07 3.02
CA LYS A 230 14.27 -12.37 3.83
C LYS A 230 14.36 -13.70 4.58
N THR A 231 15.07 -14.68 4.02
CA THR A 231 15.26 -15.99 4.64
C THR A 231 16.37 -15.98 5.69
N ASN A 232 17.45 -15.23 5.46
CA ASN A 232 18.70 -15.36 6.23
C ASN A 232 18.98 -14.21 7.20
N LEU A 233 18.35 -13.04 7.02
CA LEU A 233 18.57 -11.83 7.82
C LEU A 233 17.26 -11.44 8.53
N PRO A 234 16.93 -12.06 9.69
CA PRO A 234 15.65 -11.86 10.36
C PRO A 234 15.38 -10.40 10.69
N GLY A 235 14.16 -9.94 10.46
CA GLY A 235 13.76 -8.56 10.75
C GLY A 235 14.05 -7.55 9.66
N ALA A 236 15.12 -7.76 8.89
CA ALA A 236 15.50 -6.84 7.82
C ALA A 236 14.41 -6.78 6.73
N LYS A 237 14.27 -5.59 6.16
CA LYS A 237 13.40 -5.30 5.03
C LYS A 237 14.21 -5.19 3.75
N VAL A 238 13.53 -5.30 2.61
CA VAL A 238 14.13 -5.09 1.30
C VAL A 238 13.40 -3.97 0.56
N SER A 239 14.19 -3.06 -0.02
CA SER A 239 13.73 -2.00 -0.91
C SER A 239 14.60 -1.80 -2.13
N GLY A 240 14.23 -0.83 -2.97
CA GLY A 240 14.97 -0.41 -4.14
C GLY A 240 14.26 0.67 -4.94
N GLY A 241 15.04 1.42 -5.72
CA GLY A 241 14.55 2.37 -6.72
C GLY A 241 13.97 1.68 -7.95
N VAL A 242 12.66 1.45 -7.97
CA VAL A 242 11.99 0.65 -9.03
C VAL A 242 12.13 1.31 -10.39
N SER A 243 12.05 2.63 -10.46
CA SER A 243 12.20 3.36 -11.73
C SER A 243 13.52 3.07 -12.48
N ASN A 244 14.57 2.62 -11.78
CA ASN A 244 15.88 2.30 -12.35
C ASN A 244 15.85 1.07 -13.26
N VAL A 245 14.99 0.07 -13.02
CA VAL A 245 14.94 -1.15 -13.86
C VAL A 245 14.60 -0.83 -15.32
N SER A 246 13.82 0.24 -15.52
CA SER A 246 13.29 0.66 -16.81
C SER A 246 14.10 1.73 -17.54
N PHE A 247 15.31 2.07 -17.05
CA PHE A 247 16.04 3.25 -17.51
C PHE A 247 16.34 3.24 -19.02
N SER A 248 16.59 2.05 -19.59
CA SER A 248 16.84 1.84 -21.03
C SER A 248 15.68 2.31 -21.92
N PHE A 249 14.46 2.41 -21.37
CA PHE A 249 13.25 2.80 -22.09
C PHE A 249 12.76 4.22 -21.74
N ARG A 250 13.65 5.09 -21.26
CA ARG A 250 13.33 6.51 -21.00
C ARG A 250 12.64 7.18 -22.20
N GLY A 251 11.49 7.80 -21.95
CA GLY A 251 10.66 8.42 -23.00
C GLY A 251 9.66 7.46 -23.66
N ASN A 252 9.53 6.23 -23.16
CA ASN A 252 8.46 5.29 -23.49
C ASN A 252 7.75 4.82 -22.21
N ASP A 253 6.95 5.72 -21.63
CA ASP A 253 6.30 5.48 -20.33
C ASP A 253 5.43 4.21 -20.28
N PRO A 254 4.64 3.84 -21.32
CA PRO A 254 3.88 2.59 -21.31
C PRO A 254 4.73 1.34 -21.07
N VAL A 255 5.89 1.25 -21.73
CA VAL A 255 6.81 0.11 -21.55
C VAL A 255 7.46 0.16 -20.17
N ARG A 256 7.80 1.35 -19.68
CA ARG A 256 8.37 1.51 -18.33
C ARG A 256 7.39 1.06 -17.25
N GLU A 257 6.13 1.48 -17.35
CA GLU A 257 5.07 1.08 -16.42
C GLU A 257 4.85 -0.44 -16.45
N ALA A 258 4.87 -1.06 -17.63
CA ALA A 258 4.79 -2.51 -17.76
C ALA A 258 5.97 -3.22 -17.07
N ILE A 259 7.20 -2.74 -17.29
CA ILE A 259 8.41 -3.25 -16.62
C ILE A 259 8.30 -3.11 -15.09
N HIS A 260 7.86 -1.95 -14.59
CA HIS A 260 7.68 -1.73 -13.15
C HIS A 260 6.66 -2.70 -12.55
N THR A 261 5.53 -2.88 -13.24
CA THR A 261 4.42 -3.73 -12.80
C THR A 261 4.86 -5.20 -12.71
N VAL A 262 5.51 -5.72 -13.75
CA VAL A 262 6.03 -7.10 -13.77
C VAL A 262 7.15 -7.30 -12.74
N PHE A 263 8.09 -6.35 -12.65
CA PHE A 263 9.18 -6.42 -11.68
C PHE A 263 8.65 -6.46 -10.25
N LEU A 264 7.75 -5.54 -9.90
CA LEU A 264 7.15 -5.48 -8.56
C LEU A 264 6.37 -6.75 -8.23
N TYR A 265 5.57 -7.28 -9.18
CA TYR A 265 4.82 -8.52 -8.98
C TYR A 265 5.73 -9.67 -8.53
N HIS A 266 6.86 -9.88 -9.22
CA HIS A 266 7.80 -10.94 -8.85
C HIS A 266 8.67 -10.62 -7.63
N ALA A 267 9.09 -9.37 -7.46
CA ALA A 267 9.91 -8.95 -6.31
C ALA A 267 9.13 -9.04 -4.99
N ILE A 268 7.85 -8.65 -4.99
CA ILE A 268 6.97 -8.74 -3.82
C ILE A 268 6.72 -10.21 -3.46
N GLN A 269 6.49 -11.09 -4.44
CA GLN A 269 6.40 -12.53 -4.20
C GLN A 269 7.69 -13.13 -3.61
N ALA A 270 8.86 -12.55 -3.94
CA ALA A 270 10.13 -12.92 -3.33
C ALA A 270 10.35 -12.33 -1.92
N GLY A 271 9.48 -11.42 -1.48
CA GLY A 271 9.47 -10.83 -0.14
C GLY A 271 9.96 -9.39 -0.06
N MET A 272 9.96 -8.64 -1.18
CA MET A 272 10.22 -7.20 -1.17
C MET A 272 9.13 -6.46 -0.36
N ASP A 273 9.54 -5.70 0.66
CA ASP A 273 8.60 -5.10 1.62
C ASP A 273 8.15 -3.69 1.19
N MET A 274 9.02 -2.94 0.50
CA MET A 274 8.80 -1.54 0.17
C MET A 274 9.58 -1.13 -1.07
N GLY A 275 9.17 -0.09 -1.79
CA GLY A 275 9.90 0.39 -2.98
C GLY A 275 9.74 1.87 -3.23
N ILE A 276 10.81 2.49 -3.75
CA ILE A 276 10.81 3.87 -4.23
C ILE A 276 10.22 3.87 -5.64
N VAL A 277 9.04 4.45 -5.76
CA VAL A 277 8.12 4.29 -6.89
C VAL A 277 7.38 5.58 -7.20
N ASN A 278 6.96 5.72 -8.45
CA ASN A 278 5.91 6.66 -8.79
C ASN A 278 4.55 6.03 -8.50
N ALA A 279 4.00 6.27 -7.30
CA ALA A 279 2.71 5.72 -6.86
C ALA A 279 1.55 6.00 -7.85
N GLY A 280 1.68 7.03 -8.69
CA GLY A 280 0.68 7.38 -9.70
C GLY A 280 0.69 6.50 -10.95
N MET A 281 1.81 5.84 -11.29
CA MET A 281 2.08 5.16 -12.57
C MET A 281 2.18 3.63 -12.45
N MET A 282 1.55 3.02 -11.43
CA MET A 282 1.47 1.56 -11.35
C MET A 282 0.25 1.04 -12.11
N GLY A 283 0.49 0.09 -13.02
CA GLY A 283 -0.55 -0.64 -13.75
C GLY A 283 -1.02 -1.89 -12.99
N VAL A 284 -2.14 -2.46 -13.41
CA VAL A 284 -2.62 -3.77 -12.92
C VAL A 284 -1.95 -4.83 -13.77
N TYR A 285 -1.32 -5.83 -13.13
CA TYR A 285 -0.52 -6.84 -13.84
C TYR A 285 -1.34 -7.66 -14.86
N ASP A 286 -2.61 -7.94 -14.57
CA ASP A 286 -3.50 -8.71 -15.47
C ASP A 286 -4.01 -7.91 -16.67
N ASP A 287 -3.99 -6.57 -16.58
CA ASP A 287 -4.47 -5.68 -17.66
C ASP A 287 -3.38 -5.38 -18.70
N LEU A 288 -2.14 -5.80 -18.44
CA LEU A 288 -1.07 -5.70 -19.42
C LEU A 288 -1.43 -6.54 -20.65
N GLU A 289 -1.30 -5.94 -21.83
CA GLU A 289 -1.53 -6.62 -23.10
C GLU A 289 -0.68 -7.91 -23.15
N PRO A 290 -1.26 -9.08 -23.48
CA PRO A 290 -0.60 -10.37 -23.29
C PRO A 290 0.79 -10.48 -23.94
N VAL A 291 0.97 -9.95 -25.15
CA VAL A 291 2.26 -9.98 -25.84
C VAL A 291 3.27 -9.08 -25.12
N LEU A 292 2.90 -7.84 -24.79
CA LEU A 292 3.75 -6.93 -24.04
C LEU A 292 4.14 -7.53 -22.68
N ARG A 293 3.19 -8.12 -21.95
CA ARG A 293 3.45 -8.78 -20.66
C ARG A 293 4.46 -9.91 -20.81
N GLU A 294 4.29 -10.79 -21.78
CA GLU A 294 5.23 -11.89 -22.06
C GLU A 294 6.64 -11.34 -22.34
N ARG A 295 6.78 -10.33 -23.22
CA ARG A 295 8.10 -9.77 -23.58
C ARG A 295 8.76 -9.06 -22.41
N VAL A 296 7.98 -8.35 -21.59
CA VAL A 296 8.48 -7.71 -20.38
C VAL A 296 8.93 -8.75 -19.36
N GLU A 297 8.16 -9.83 -19.16
CA GLU A 297 8.57 -10.93 -18.29
C GLU A 297 9.84 -11.62 -18.77
N ASP A 298 9.99 -11.84 -20.08
CA ASP A 298 11.20 -12.45 -20.63
C ASP A 298 12.44 -11.61 -20.33
N VAL A 299 12.31 -10.27 -20.38
CA VAL A 299 13.38 -9.34 -20.03
C VAL A 299 13.62 -9.27 -18.52
N VAL A 300 12.57 -9.13 -17.71
CA VAL A 300 12.68 -8.98 -16.24
C VAL A 300 13.18 -10.27 -15.56
N LEU A 301 12.75 -11.43 -16.06
CA LEU A 301 13.11 -12.73 -15.51
C LEU A 301 14.24 -13.40 -16.29
N ASN A 302 14.82 -12.72 -17.28
CA ASN A 302 15.87 -13.25 -18.15
C ASN A 302 15.50 -14.64 -18.73
N ARG A 303 14.25 -14.81 -19.19
CA ARG A 303 13.78 -16.07 -19.76
C ARG A 303 14.21 -16.18 -21.21
N GLN A 304 14.64 -17.38 -21.59
CA GLN A 304 14.88 -17.68 -22.99
C GLN A 304 13.55 -17.78 -23.74
N PRO A 305 13.37 -16.97 -24.81
CA PRO A 305 12.17 -17.06 -25.63
C PRO A 305 11.99 -18.44 -26.26
N VAL A 306 10.74 -18.84 -26.45
CA VAL A 306 10.40 -20.02 -27.25
C VAL A 306 10.01 -19.52 -28.64
N TYR A 307 10.81 -19.84 -29.65
CA TYR A 307 10.56 -19.46 -31.05
C TYR A 307 9.82 -20.56 -31.80
N LYS A 308 8.98 -20.17 -32.76
CA LYS A 308 8.45 -21.11 -33.75
C LYS A 308 9.50 -21.40 -34.81
N GLU A 309 9.38 -22.56 -35.46
CA GLU A 309 10.27 -22.97 -36.54
C GLU A 309 10.23 -21.93 -37.68
N GLY A 310 11.37 -21.28 -37.95
CA GLY A 310 11.51 -20.23 -38.97
C GLY A 310 11.43 -18.78 -38.47
N GLU A 311 11.21 -18.54 -37.17
CA GLU A 311 11.31 -17.19 -36.58
C GLU A 311 12.77 -16.78 -36.33
N GLU A 312 13.03 -15.47 -36.36
CA GLU A 312 14.34 -14.92 -36.03
C GLU A 312 14.62 -15.03 -34.52
N HIS A 313 15.81 -15.49 -34.14
CA HIS A 313 16.19 -15.75 -32.75
C HIS A 313 16.67 -14.47 -32.04
N LEU A 314 15.76 -13.52 -31.86
CA LEU A 314 16.02 -12.22 -31.22
C LEU A 314 16.06 -12.32 -29.70
N THR A 315 17.07 -11.73 -29.05
CA THR A 315 17.16 -11.68 -27.58
C THR A 315 15.90 -11.10 -26.91
N PRO A 316 15.61 -11.40 -25.63
CA PRO A 316 14.48 -10.80 -24.91
C PRO A 316 14.42 -9.27 -25.03
N GLY A 317 15.58 -8.60 -24.97
CA GLY A 317 15.68 -7.16 -25.11
C GLY A 317 15.25 -6.67 -26.49
N GLU A 318 15.72 -7.32 -27.56
CA GLU A 318 15.34 -7.01 -28.94
C GLU A 318 13.84 -7.26 -29.19
N ARG A 319 13.32 -8.40 -28.72
CA ARG A 319 11.89 -8.72 -28.77
C ARG A 319 11.01 -7.68 -28.06
N LEU A 320 11.49 -7.10 -26.96
CA LEU A 320 10.78 -6.03 -26.26
C LEU A 320 10.85 -4.70 -27.03
N ILE A 321 11.97 -4.40 -27.70
CA ILE A 321 12.11 -3.19 -28.52
C ILE A 321 11.11 -3.18 -29.68
N GLU A 322 10.88 -4.32 -30.35
CA GLU A 322 9.88 -4.43 -31.42
C GLU A 322 8.46 -4.04 -30.97
N VAL A 323 8.08 -4.49 -29.77
CA VAL A 323 6.78 -4.17 -29.17
C VAL A 323 6.76 -2.76 -28.57
N ALA A 324 7.92 -2.24 -28.16
CA ALA A 324 8.04 -0.90 -27.59
C ALA A 324 7.69 0.20 -28.59
N GLU A 325 8.03 0.04 -29.88
CA GLU A 325 7.70 1.00 -30.93
C GLU A 325 6.19 1.05 -31.22
N THR A 326 5.53 -0.10 -31.21
CA THR A 326 4.07 -0.22 -31.35
C THR A 326 3.31 0.27 -30.12
N ALA A 327 3.83 0.01 -28.92
CA ALA A 327 3.26 0.55 -27.68
C ALA A 327 3.34 2.09 -27.61
N LYS A 328 4.48 2.67 -28.04
CA LYS A 328 4.69 4.13 -28.03
C LYS A 328 3.77 4.88 -29.00
N SER A 329 3.48 4.27 -30.15
CA SER A 329 2.55 4.80 -31.15
C SER A 329 1.10 4.61 -30.72
N GLY A 330 0.74 3.46 -30.15
CA GLY A 330 -0.58 3.20 -29.59
C GLY A 330 -0.96 4.11 -28.42
N ALA A 331 0.01 4.51 -27.59
CA ALA A 331 -0.21 5.46 -26.49
C ALA A 331 -0.44 6.92 -26.95
N ARG A 332 -0.05 7.27 -28.19
CA ARG A 332 -0.37 8.57 -28.81
C ARG A 332 -1.72 8.58 -29.51
N ASP A 333 -2.33 7.41 -29.68
CA ASP A 333 -3.64 7.28 -30.28
C ASP A 333 -4.72 7.51 -29.21
N GLU A 334 -5.18 8.75 -29.07
CA GLU A 334 -6.27 9.11 -28.15
C GLU A 334 -7.56 8.31 -28.41
N SER A 335 -7.72 7.69 -29.59
CA SER A 335 -8.86 6.83 -29.89
C SER A 335 -8.89 5.58 -29.00
N LYS A 336 -7.72 5.01 -28.65
CA LYS A 336 -7.62 3.86 -27.74
C LYS A 336 -7.89 4.21 -26.28
N LYS A 337 -7.54 5.43 -25.87
CA LYS A 337 -7.78 5.93 -24.49
C LYS A 337 -9.25 5.84 -24.08
N TYR A 338 -10.17 5.92 -25.05
CA TYR A 338 -11.61 5.87 -24.83
C TYR A 338 -12.28 4.62 -25.43
N GLU A 339 -11.55 3.59 -25.88
CA GLU A 339 -12.16 2.35 -26.39
C GLU A 339 -13.10 1.70 -25.37
N TRP A 340 -12.74 1.74 -24.09
CA TRP A 340 -13.58 1.27 -22.99
C TRP A 340 -14.92 2.00 -22.89
N ARG A 341 -15.05 3.22 -23.44
CA ARG A 341 -16.32 3.97 -23.48
C ARG A 341 -17.37 3.31 -24.38
N ALA A 342 -16.94 2.48 -25.34
CA ALA A 342 -17.84 1.71 -26.20
C ALA A 342 -18.40 0.46 -25.50
N LEU A 343 -17.88 0.10 -24.31
CA LEU A 343 -18.39 -1.03 -23.54
C LEU A 343 -19.79 -0.73 -22.98
N PRO A 344 -20.57 -1.78 -22.65
CA PRO A 344 -21.81 -1.61 -21.92
C PRO A 344 -21.57 -0.90 -20.58
N ILE A 345 -22.54 -0.09 -20.15
CA ILE A 345 -22.40 0.80 -18.99
C ILE A 345 -21.95 0.11 -17.69
N ARG A 346 -22.40 -1.13 -17.41
CA ARG A 346 -21.89 -1.91 -16.26
C ARG A 346 -20.38 -2.13 -16.33
N ALA A 347 -19.88 -2.46 -17.52
CA ALA A 347 -18.46 -2.66 -17.75
C ALA A 347 -17.68 -1.34 -17.70
N ARG A 348 -18.28 -0.21 -18.12
CA ARG A 348 -17.68 1.12 -17.98
C ARG A 348 -17.51 1.54 -16.53
N LEU A 349 -18.54 1.33 -15.70
CA LEU A 349 -18.48 1.58 -14.25
C LEU A 349 -17.41 0.72 -13.56
N SER A 350 -17.37 -0.58 -13.88
CA SER A 350 -16.34 -1.49 -13.37
C SER A 350 -14.93 -1.05 -13.80
N HIS A 351 -14.74 -0.72 -15.07
CA HIS A 351 -13.47 -0.19 -15.60
C HIS A 351 -13.05 1.10 -14.89
N ALA A 352 -13.97 2.06 -14.71
CA ALA A 352 -13.68 3.32 -14.00
C ALA A 352 -13.21 3.07 -12.57
N LEU A 353 -13.83 2.12 -11.86
CA LEU A 353 -13.43 1.74 -10.51
C LEU A 353 -12.08 1.02 -10.48
N VAL A 354 -11.87 0.00 -11.31
CA VAL A 354 -10.61 -0.78 -11.36
C VAL A 354 -9.40 0.10 -11.71
N HIS A 355 -9.55 1.02 -12.67
CA HIS A 355 -8.46 1.91 -13.09
C HIS A 355 -8.39 3.22 -12.30
N GLY A 356 -9.32 3.46 -11.36
CA GLY A 356 -9.35 4.71 -10.60
C GLY A 356 -9.60 5.95 -11.48
N ASN A 357 -10.36 5.81 -12.57
CA ASN A 357 -10.71 6.90 -13.48
C ASN A 357 -12.00 7.59 -13.01
N ASN A 358 -11.91 8.88 -12.70
CA ASN A 358 -13.01 9.69 -12.20
C ASN A 358 -13.62 10.68 -13.22
N GLU A 359 -13.14 10.67 -14.47
CA GLU A 359 -13.51 11.65 -15.50
C GLU A 359 -14.98 11.53 -15.92
N PHE A 360 -15.45 10.30 -16.18
CA PHE A 360 -16.82 10.02 -16.66
C PHE A 360 -17.71 9.33 -15.62
N ILE A 361 -17.20 9.13 -14.40
CA ILE A 361 -17.90 8.30 -13.40
C ILE A 361 -19.28 8.87 -13.07
N THR A 362 -19.41 10.19 -13.01
CA THR A 362 -20.67 10.87 -12.72
C THR A 362 -21.70 10.63 -13.83
N GLU A 363 -21.29 10.77 -15.09
CA GLU A 363 -22.15 10.55 -16.27
C GLU A 363 -22.58 9.08 -16.39
N ASP A 364 -21.64 8.14 -16.21
CA ASP A 364 -21.94 6.71 -16.23
C ASP A 364 -22.82 6.28 -15.06
N THR A 365 -22.68 6.92 -13.90
CA THR A 365 -23.54 6.65 -12.74
C THR A 365 -24.96 7.14 -12.99
N GLU A 366 -25.12 8.30 -13.63
CA GLU A 366 -26.42 8.84 -14.05
C GLU A 366 -27.10 7.94 -15.09
N GLU A 367 -26.40 7.57 -16.15
CA GLU A 367 -26.98 6.71 -17.20
C GLU A 367 -27.38 5.33 -16.63
N MET A 368 -26.62 4.81 -15.66
CA MET A 368 -26.95 3.55 -14.99
C MET A 368 -28.18 3.72 -14.10
N TYR A 369 -28.25 4.84 -13.38
CA TYR A 369 -29.40 5.18 -12.57
C TYR A 369 -30.67 5.25 -13.42
N GLN A 370 -30.64 5.94 -14.57
CA GLN A 370 -31.78 6.01 -15.48
C GLN A 370 -32.20 4.64 -16.02
N THR A 371 -31.23 3.78 -16.35
CA THR A 371 -31.50 2.40 -16.78
C THR A 371 -32.20 1.60 -15.68
N ILE A 372 -31.68 1.66 -14.45
CA ILE A 372 -32.26 0.98 -13.29
C ILE A 372 -33.65 1.54 -12.96
N LEU A 373 -33.85 2.85 -13.08
CA LEU A 373 -35.13 3.51 -12.83
C LEU A 373 -36.21 3.09 -13.84
N ALA A 374 -35.84 2.89 -15.11
CA ALA A 374 -36.74 2.37 -16.14
C ALA A 374 -37.24 0.95 -15.83
N ASP A 375 -36.45 0.15 -15.10
CA ASP A 375 -36.79 -1.19 -14.63
C ASP A 375 -37.50 -1.19 -13.24
N ASN A 376 -38.06 -0.05 -12.81
CA ASN A 376 -38.64 0.18 -11.47
C ASN A 376 -37.63 -0.05 -10.32
N GLY A 377 -36.34 0.12 -10.59
CA GLY A 377 -35.29 0.08 -9.59
C GLY A 377 -35.09 1.40 -8.85
N ARG A 378 -34.24 1.37 -7.83
CA ARG A 378 -33.95 2.48 -6.92
C ARG A 378 -32.53 3.02 -7.15
N PRO A 379 -32.23 4.28 -6.83
CA PRO A 379 -30.85 4.80 -6.91
C PRO A 379 -29.86 3.92 -6.15
N LEU A 380 -30.29 3.37 -5.03
CA LEU A 380 -29.49 2.47 -4.20
C LEU A 380 -29.05 1.18 -4.95
N HIS A 381 -29.84 0.68 -5.90
CA HIS A 381 -29.47 -0.50 -6.68
C HIS A 381 -28.24 -0.25 -7.60
N VAL A 382 -27.96 1.01 -7.95
CA VAL A 382 -26.72 1.37 -8.69
C VAL A 382 -25.49 1.11 -7.82
N ILE A 383 -25.59 1.45 -6.52
CA ILE A 383 -24.55 1.22 -5.53
C ILE A 383 -24.37 -0.27 -5.30
N GLU A 384 -25.46 -0.97 -4.96
CA GLU A 384 -25.43 -2.38 -4.54
C GLU A 384 -25.11 -3.38 -5.65
N GLY A 385 -25.39 -3.02 -6.91
CA GLY A 385 -25.08 -3.85 -8.07
C GLY A 385 -23.82 -3.36 -8.77
N PRO A 386 -23.94 -2.57 -9.87
CA PRO A 386 -22.82 -2.27 -10.75
C PRO A 386 -21.58 -1.67 -10.09
N LEU A 387 -21.76 -0.75 -9.13
CA LEU A 387 -20.63 -0.13 -8.44
C LEU A 387 -19.94 -1.12 -7.47
N MET A 388 -20.73 -1.93 -6.76
CA MET A 388 -20.17 -2.97 -5.89
C MET A 388 -19.52 -4.12 -6.66
N ASP A 389 -20.05 -4.50 -7.82
CA ASP A 389 -19.42 -5.48 -8.70
C ASP A 389 -18.00 -5.02 -9.09
N GLY A 390 -17.82 -3.74 -9.45
CA GLY A 390 -16.50 -3.17 -9.71
C GLY A 390 -15.58 -3.18 -8.49
N MET A 391 -16.10 -2.82 -7.31
CA MET A 391 -15.32 -2.86 -6.06
C MET A 391 -14.93 -4.28 -5.63
N ASN A 392 -15.75 -5.29 -5.94
CA ASN A 392 -15.40 -6.70 -5.69
C ASN A 392 -14.21 -7.12 -6.55
N VAL A 393 -14.16 -6.72 -7.82
CA VAL A 393 -13.00 -6.97 -8.71
C VAL A 393 -11.74 -6.32 -8.16
N VAL A 394 -11.82 -5.06 -7.70
CA VAL A 394 -10.71 -4.38 -7.01
C VAL A 394 -10.22 -5.18 -5.80
N GLY A 395 -11.14 -5.67 -4.97
CA GLY A 395 -10.84 -6.52 -3.82
C GLY A 395 -10.13 -7.83 -4.19
N ASP A 396 -10.59 -8.50 -5.25
CA ASP A 396 -10.01 -9.76 -5.73
C ASP A 396 -8.60 -9.56 -6.32
N LEU A 397 -8.40 -8.51 -7.12
CA LEU A 397 -7.09 -8.17 -7.70
C LEU A 397 -6.07 -7.80 -6.61
N PHE A 398 -6.52 -7.04 -5.61
CA PHE A 398 -5.70 -6.68 -4.45
C PHE A 398 -5.33 -7.90 -3.60
N GLY A 399 -6.31 -8.77 -3.30
CA GLY A 399 -6.08 -10.00 -2.55
C GLY A 399 -5.14 -10.98 -3.26
N GLN A 400 -5.07 -10.94 -4.59
CA GLN A 400 -4.14 -11.73 -5.41
C GLN A 400 -2.74 -11.09 -5.53
N GLY A 401 -2.52 -9.89 -4.98
CA GLY A 401 -1.26 -9.14 -5.13
C GLY A 401 -1.01 -8.60 -6.54
N LYS A 402 -2.04 -8.51 -7.38
CA LYS A 402 -1.99 -8.00 -8.76
C LYS A 402 -2.31 -6.50 -8.86
N MET A 403 -2.89 -5.97 -7.79
CA MET A 403 -3.16 -4.56 -7.59
C MET A 403 -2.51 -4.12 -6.28
N PHE A 404 -1.97 -2.90 -6.25
CA PHE A 404 -1.28 -2.30 -5.11
C PHE A 404 -2.16 -1.30 -4.37
N LEU A 405 -1.81 -1.00 -3.11
CA LEU A 405 -2.59 -0.09 -2.26
C LEU A 405 -2.89 1.29 -2.89
N PRO A 406 -1.94 1.96 -3.58
CA PRO A 406 -2.21 3.17 -4.36
C PRO A 406 -3.40 3.08 -5.31
N GLN A 407 -3.54 1.95 -6.00
CA GLN A 407 -4.61 1.73 -6.97
C GLN A 407 -5.95 1.59 -6.26
N VAL A 408 -6.00 0.81 -5.16
CA VAL A 408 -7.20 0.66 -4.33
C VAL A 408 -7.69 2.00 -3.76
N VAL A 409 -6.77 2.87 -3.34
CA VAL A 409 -7.11 4.22 -2.86
C VAL A 409 -7.74 5.06 -3.96
N LYS A 410 -7.20 5.00 -5.19
CA LYS A 410 -7.82 5.67 -6.35
C LYS A 410 -9.21 5.11 -6.66
N SER A 411 -9.39 3.79 -6.66
CA SER A 411 -10.70 3.13 -6.86
C SER A 411 -11.73 3.60 -5.83
N ALA A 412 -11.35 3.68 -4.56
CA ALA A 412 -12.21 4.17 -3.48
C ALA A 412 -12.64 5.64 -3.69
N ARG A 413 -11.76 6.48 -4.26
CA ARG A 413 -12.11 7.87 -4.60
C ARG A 413 -13.13 7.94 -5.72
N VAL A 414 -12.98 7.13 -6.77
CA VAL A 414 -13.96 7.02 -7.86
C VAL A 414 -15.32 6.57 -7.32
N MET A 415 -15.33 5.54 -6.46
CA MET A 415 -16.53 5.04 -5.79
C MET A 415 -17.22 6.15 -4.99
N LYS A 416 -16.47 6.90 -4.19
CA LYS A 416 -17.01 8.03 -3.40
C LYS A 416 -17.66 9.09 -4.30
N GLN A 417 -17.05 9.41 -5.44
CA GLN A 417 -17.61 10.38 -6.39
C GLN A 417 -18.90 9.86 -7.04
N ALA A 418 -18.95 8.57 -7.42
CA ALA A 418 -20.15 7.94 -7.94
C ALA A 418 -21.30 7.97 -6.93
N VAL A 419 -21.03 7.57 -5.68
CA VAL A 419 -22.03 7.58 -4.60
C VAL A 419 -22.50 9.00 -4.31
N ALA A 420 -21.60 9.98 -4.27
CA ALA A 420 -21.96 11.38 -4.03
C ALA A 420 -22.95 11.94 -5.07
N HIS A 421 -22.85 11.47 -6.31
CA HIS A 421 -23.82 11.82 -7.37
C HIS A 421 -25.22 11.25 -7.11
N LEU A 422 -25.31 10.08 -6.47
CA LEU A 422 -26.59 9.42 -6.19
C LEU A 422 -27.30 9.93 -4.92
N ILE A 423 -26.57 10.59 -4.01
CA ILE A 423 -27.12 11.09 -2.73
C ILE A 423 -28.39 11.93 -2.91
N PRO A 424 -28.45 12.94 -3.81
CA PRO A 424 -29.65 13.75 -3.98
C PRO A 424 -30.88 12.94 -4.38
N TYR A 425 -30.72 11.95 -5.28
CA TYR A 425 -31.82 11.08 -5.72
C TYR A 425 -32.28 10.14 -4.61
N ILE A 426 -31.35 9.63 -3.79
CA ILE A 426 -31.68 8.83 -2.62
C ILE A 426 -32.50 9.68 -1.65
N GLU A 427 -32.07 10.91 -1.35
CA GLU A 427 -32.80 11.82 -0.44
C GLU A 427 -34.19 12.17 -0.96
N GLU A 428 -34.34 12.46 -2.25
CA GLU A 428 -35.64 12.74 -2.88
C GLU A 428 -36.58 11.52 -2.81
N GLU A 429 -36.08 10.33 -3.14
CA GLU A 429 -36.84 9.08 -3.04
C GLU A 429 -37.30 8.83 -1.59
N LYS A 430 -36.41 9.03 -0.61
CA LYS A 430 -36.74 8.89 0.81
C LYS A 430 -37.87 9.85 1.20
N LEU A 431 -37.82 11.11 0.77
CA LEU A 431 -38.87 12.11 1.03
C LEU A 431 -40.20 11.75 0.37
N VAL A 432 -40.18 11.15 -0.82
CA VAL A 432 -41.38 10.71 -1.53
C VAL A 432 -41.99 9.47 -0.86
N GLU A 433 -41.18 8.49 -0.48
CA GLU A 433 -41.62 7.32 0.29
C GLU A 433 -42.17 7.74 1.66
N GLU A 434 -41.52 8.69 2.34
CA GLU A 434 -41.99 9.28 3.60
C GLU A 434 -43.35 9.92 3.46
N LYS A 435 -43.56 10.73 2.42
CA LYS A 435 -44.86 11.35 2.14
C LYS A 435 -45.93 10.32 1.78
N ARG A 436 -45.56 9.23 1.09
CA ARG A 436 -46.48 8.19 0.63
C ARG A 436 -46.89 7.20 1.73
N THR A 437 -45.96 6.86 2.62
CA THR A 437 -46.13 5.79 3.60
C THR A 437 -46.22 6.31 5.04
N GLY A 438 -45.82 7.56 5.29
CA GLY A 438 -45.61 8.11 6.62
C GLY A 438 -44.37 7.53 7.32
N ILE A 439 -43.54 6.75 6.62
CA ILE A 439 -42.40 6.02 7.17
C ILE A 439 -41.10 6.60 6.62
N VAL A 440 -40.23 7.04 7.52
CA VAL A 440 -38.86 7.52 7.24
C VAL A 440 -38.00 6.39 6.70
N ALA A 441 -37.46 6.56 5.48
CA ALA A 441 -36.64 5.56 4.83
C ALA A 441 -35.26 5.50 5.48
N LYS A 442 -35.00 4.38 6.16
CA LYS A 442 -33.82 4.19 7.02
C LYS A 442 -32.61 3.71 6.20
N PRO A 443 -31.37 4.09 6.58
CA PRO A 443 -30.16 3.44 6.07
C PRO A 443 -30.25 1.90 6.24
N LYS A 444 -29.44 1.15 5.46
CA LYS A 444 -29.40 -0.33 5.54
C LYS A 444 -29.22 -0.85 6.96
N GLY A 445 -28.45 -0.10 7.72
CA GLY A 445 -28.29 -0.22 9.14
C GLY A 445 -27.32 0.86 9.62
N LYS A 446 -27.33 1.11 10.92
CA LYS A 446 -26.37 1.95 11.60
C LYS A 446 -25.37 1.08 12.34
N ILE A 447 -24.08 1.33 12.11
CA ILE A 447 -23.01 0.60 12.75
C ILE A 447 -22.12 1.54 13.56
N VAL A 448 -21.90 1.19 14.82
CA VAL A 448 -20.87 1.81 15.64
C VAL A 448 -19.61 0.97 15.50
N ILE A 449 -18.51 1.58 15.05
CA ILE A 449 -17.24 0.89 14.89
C ILE A 449 -16.15 1.53 15.74
N ALA A 450 -15.38 0.72 16.46
CA ALA A 450 -14.36 1.18 17.39
C ALA A 450 -13.15 0.23 17.42
N THR A 451 -11.95 0.81 17.59
CA THR A 451 -10.81 0.00 18.05
C THR A 451 -10.87 -0.07 19.57
N VAL A 452 -10.82 -1.30 20.10
CA VAL A 452 -11.04 -1.56 21.54
C VAL A 452 -9.97 -0.90 22.42
N LYS A 453 -10.29 -0.76 23.71
CA LYS A 453 -9.40 -0.19 24.72
C LYS A 453 -8.02 -0.84 24.69
N GLY A 454 -6.98 -0.01 24.80
CA GLY A 454 -5.60 -0.47 24.79
C GLY A 454 -5.02 -0.73 23.41
N ASP A 455 -5.81 -0.52 22.35
CA ASP A 455 -5.40 -0.71 20.97
C ASP A 455 -5.57 0.59 20.17
N VAL A 456 -4.48 0.98 19.51
CA VAL A 456 -4.33 2.24 18.76
C VAL A 456 -4.42 2.05 17.25
N HIS A 457 -4.54 0.81 16.77
CA HIS A 457 -4.50 0.54 15.33
C HIS A 457 -5.89 0.73 14.72
N ASP A 458 -6.02 1.58 13.72
CA ASP A 458 -7.30 1.90 13.08
C ASP A 458 -7.31 1.87 11.56
N ILE A 459 -6.21 1.56 10.90
CA ILE A 459 -6.14 1.49 9.43
C ILE A 459 -7.23 0.55 8.89
N GLY A 460 -7.29 -0.68 9.39
CA GLY A 460 -8.31 -1.66 8.98
C GLY A 460 -9.74 -1.17 9.27
N LYS A 461 -9.97 -0.57 10.45
CA LYS A 461 -11.26 0.02 10.83
C LYS A 461 -11.67 1.16 9.90
N ASN A 462 -10.74 2.05 9.54
CA ASN A 462 -11.02 3.20 8.70
C ASN A 462 -11.31 2.76 7.26
N ILE A 463 -10.60 1.74 6.75
CA ILE A 463 -10.93 1.11 5.47
C ILE A 463 -12.33 0.51 5.53
N VAL A 464 -12.66 -0.29 6.55
CA VAL A 464 -14.01 -0.86 6.74
C VAL A 464 -15.08 0.24 6.83
N SER A 465 -14.80 1.33 7.55
CA SER A 465 -15.72 2.46 7.68
C SER A 465 -16.02 3.09 6.32
N VAL A 466 -14.98 3.33 5.52
CA VAL A 466 -15.12 3.84 4.15
C VAL A 466 -15.91 2.87 3.29
N VAL A 467 -15.59 1.57 3.34
CA VAL A 467 -16.28 0.54 2.54
C VAL A 467 -17.76 0.45 2.93
N LEU A 468 -18.11 0.46 4.22
CA LEU A 468 -19.50 0.43 4.70
C LEU A 468 -20.28 1.70 4.36
N GLN A 469 -19.66 2.89 4.48
CA GLN A 469 -20.27 4.15 4.04
C GLN A 469 -20.54 4.16 2.54
N CYS A 470 -19.62 3.62 1.74
CA CYS A 470 -19.83 3.42 0.30
C CYS A 470 -20.99 2.46 -0.01
N ASN A 471 -21.50 1.72 0.98
CA ASN A 471 -22.59 0.75 0.87
C ASN A 471 -23.88 1.18 1.57
N ASN A 472 -24.06 2.49 1.79
CA ASN A 472 -25.27 3.08 2.38
C ASN A 472 -25.56 2.62 3.83
N PHE A 473 -24.53 2.21 4.57
CA PHE A 473 -24.59 2.09 6.02
C PHE A 473 -24.24 3.42 6.68
N GLU A 474 -24.93 3.74 7.77
CA GLU A 474 -24.55 4.88 8.61
C GLU A 474 -23.46 4.42 9.58
N VAL A 475 -22.23 4.88 9.38
CA VAL A 475 -21.08 4.46 10.20
C VAL A 475 -20.72 5.54 11.20
N VAL A 476 -20.79 5.21 12.49
CA VAL A 476 -20.29 6.03 13.59
C VAL A 476 -18.93 5.46 14.01
N ASN A 477 -17.87 6.09 13.53
CA ASN A 477 -16.50 5.72 13.85
C ASN A 477 -16.03 6.40 15.14
N MET A 478 -15.78 5.61 16.19
CA MET A 478 -15.38 6.11 17.52
C MET A 478 -13.87 6.30 17.68
N GLY A 479 -13.07 6.00 16.65
CA GLY A 479 -11.61 6.09 16.74
C GLY A 479 -10.98 4.94 17.52
N VAL A 480 -9.93 5.24 18.26
CA VAL A 480 -9.04 4.25 18.89
C VAL A 480 -9.08 4.26 20.41
N MET A 481 -8.60 3.17 21.02
CA MET A 481 -8.51 2.99 22.46
C MET A 481 -9.84 3.17 23.19
N VAL A 482 -10.96 2.82 22.55
CA VAL A 482 -12.30 3.16 23.06
C VAL A 482 -12.70 2.18 24.18
N PRO A 483 -13.06 2.66 25.39
CA PRO A 483 -13.55 1.80 26.46
C PRO A 483 -14.87 1.10 26.13
N CYS A 484 -15.05 -0.14 26.60
CA CYS A 484 -16.29 -0.93 26.41
C CYS A 484 -17.55 -0.14 26.80
N SER A 485 -17.54 0.54 27.95
CA SER A 485 -18.66 1.34 28.42
C SER A 485 -19.06 2.46 27.44
N GLU A 486 -18.10 3.09 26.77
CA GLU A 486 -18.35 4.14 25.80
C GLU A 486 -18.88 3.58 24.49
N ILE A 487 -18.34 2.45 24.02
CA ILE A 487 -18.82 1.74 22.82
C ILE A 487 -20.31 1.39 22.99
N LEU A 488 -20.66 0.76 24.11
CA LEU A 488 -22.03 0.35 24.40
C LEU A 488 -22.96 1.56 24.64
N ALA A 489 -22.48 2.60 25.33
CA ALA A 489 -23.26 3.81 25.51
C ALA A 489 -23.54 4.50 24.17
N ARG A 490 -22.53 4.66 23.32
CA ARG A 490 -22.68 5.27 21.99
C ARG A 490 -23.60 4.45 21.11
N ALA A 491 -23.46 3.12 21.09
CA ALA A 491 -24.36 2.24 20.33
C ALA A 491 -25.83 2.41 20.73
N LYS A 492 -26.13 2.62 22.02
CA LYS A 492 -27.50 2.95 22.47
C LYS A 492 -27.95 4.34 22.04
N VAL A 493 -27.10 5.36 22.23
CA VAL A 493 -27.43 6.75 21.86
C VAL A 493 -27.73 6.87 20.37
N GLU A 494 -26.95 6.19 19.56
CA GLU A 494 -27.09 6.21 18.10
C GLU A 494 -28.19 5.28 17.59
N ASN A 495 -28.73 4.39 18.44
CA ASN A 495 -29.59 3.27 18.05
C ASN A 495 -28.92 2.40 16.96
N ALA A 496 -27.69 1.95 17.22
CA ALA A 496 -26.92 1.14 16.29
C ALA A 496 -27.56 -0.24 16.12
N ASP A 497 -27.70 -0.66 14.86
CA ASP A 497 -28.15 -2.00 14.48
C ASP A 497 -27.04 -3.03 14.65
N MET A 498 -25.77 -2.60 14.59
CA MET A 498 -24.58 -3.45 14.71
C MET A 498 -23.45 -2.77 15.47
N VAL A 499 -22.59 -3.56 16.11
CA VAL A 499 -21.35 -3.09 16.74
C VAL A 499 -20.15 -3.78 16.09
N GLY A 500 -19.22 -3.01 15.54
CA GLY A 500 -17.98 -3.48 14.97
C GLY A 500 -16.77 -3.19 15.86
N LEU A 501 -15.99 -4.22 16.18
CA LEU A 501 -14.77 -4.10 16.96
C LEU A 501 -13.54 -4.41 16.10
N SER A 502 -12.54 -3.56 16.20
CA SER A 502 -11.23 -3.76 15.60
C SER A 502 -10.15 -3.99 16.67
N GLY A 503 -9.22 -4.91 16.39
CA GLY A 503 -8.09 -5.18 17.25
C GLY A 503 -6.93 -5.84 16.51
N LEU A 504 -5.73 -5.34 16.74
CA LEU A 504 -4.47 -5.77 16.15
C LEU A 504 -3.51 -6.40 17.17
N ILE A 505 -3.75 -6.25 18.48
CA ILE A 505 -2.89 -6.84 19.52
C ILE A 505 -3.61 -7.93 20.30
N THR A 506 -2.87 -8.88 20.87
CA THR A 506 -3.44 -9.99 21.66
C THR A 506 -4.32 -9.52 22.84
N PRO A 507 -3.96 -8.47 23.61
CA PRO A 507 -4.86 -7.92 24.63
C PRO A 507 -6.22 -7.47 24.10
N SER A 508 -6.29 -7.01 22.84
CA SER A 508 -7.55 -6.58 22.21
C SER A 508 -8.54 -7.71 22.10
N LEU A 509 -8.08 -8.94 21.97
CA LEU A 509 -8.94 -10.12 21.91
C LEU A 509 -9.68 -10.36 23.24
N GLU A 510 -8.99 -10.13 24.37
CA GLU A 510 -9.61 -10.21 25.70
C GLU A 510 -10.59 -9.07 25.91
N GLU A 511 -10.28 -7.87 25.42
CA GLU A 511 -11.20 -6.73 25.45
C GLU A 511 -12.43 -6.95 24.56
N MET A 512 -12.28 -7.56 23.38
CA MET A 512 -13.43 -7.96 22.55
C MET A 512 -14.31 -9.00 23.23
N ALA A 513 -13.70 -9.99 23.90
CA ALA A 513 -14.44 -10.95 24.73
C ALA A 513 -15.11 -10.28 25.94
N HIS A 514 -14.49 -9.23 26.49
CA HIS A 514 -15.10 -8.40 27.54
C HIS A 514 -16.33 -7.66 27.02
N VAL A 515 -16.25 -7.01 25.85
CA VAL A 515 -17.39 -6.34 25.22
C VAL A 515 -18.55 -7.32 24.98
N ALA A 516 -18.26 -8.52 24.48
CA ALA A 516 -19.29 -9.55 24.30
C ALA A 516 -20.00 -9.93 25.63
N ARG A 517 -19.23 -10.10 26.73
CA ARG A 517 -19.80 -10.37 28.06
C ARG A 517 -20.67 -9.21 28.56
N GLU A 518 -20.25 -7.97 28.34
CA GLU A 518 -21.01 -6.80 28.75
C GLU A 518 -22.28 -6.61 27.90
N MET A 519 -22.23 -6.88 26.59
CA MET A 519 -23.42 -6.94 25.73
C MET A 519 -24.42 -7.99 26.21
N GLN A 520 -23.96 -9.14 26.72
CA GLN A 520 -24.84 -10.15 27.30
C GLN A 520 -25.46 -9.72 28.63
N ARG A 521 -24.71 -8.99 29.46
CA ARG A 521 -25.21 -8.46 30.75
C ARG A 521 -26.24 -7.36 30.55
N ASP A 522 -26.07 -6.57 29.51
CA ASP A 522 -26.92 -5.43 29.22
C ASP A 522 -28.24 -5.86 28.57
N PRO A 523 -29.41 -5.55 29.19
CA PRO A 523 -30.70 -5.96 28.66
C PRO A 523 -30.98 -5.47 27.24
N HIS A 524 -30.48 -4.29 26.86
CA HIS A 524 -30.74 -3.72 25.54
C HIS A 524 -30.15 -4.60 24.43
N PHE A 525 -28.85 -4.90 24.52
CA PHE A 525 -28.16 -5.71 23.52
C PHE A 525 -28.65 -7.16 23.53
N ARG A 526 -28.80 -7.76 24.71
CA ARG A 526 -29.28 -9.15 24.84
C ARG A 526 -30.68 -9.37 24.26
N MET A 527 -31.62 -8.45 24.51
CA MET A 527 -33.00 -8.60 24.00
C MET A 527 -33.09 -8.35 22.49
N LEU A 528 -32.36 -7.35 21.98
CA LEU A 528 -32.35 -7.02 20.56
C LEU A 528 -31.43 -7.94 19.74
N LYS A 529 -30.57 -8.71 20.41
CA LYS A 529 -29.53 -9.57 19.81
C LYS A 529 -28.71 -8.83 18.75
N ILE A 530 -28.35 -7.57 19.05
CA ILE A 530 -27.54 -6.71 18.18
C ILE A 530 -26.25 -7.48 17.80
N PRO A 531 -25.95 -7.68 16.50
CA PRO A 531 -24.76 -8.39 16.06
C PRO A 531 -23.46 -7.71 16.49
N LEU A 532 -22.47 -8.53 16.85
CA LEU A 532 -21.12 -8.13 17.17
C LEU A 532 -20.16 -8.61 16.07
N LEU A 533 -19.60 -7.68 15.32
CA LEU A 533 -18.63 -7.95 14.26
C LEU A 533 -17.22 -7.83 14.83
N ILE A 534 -16.40 -8.87 14.62
CA ILE A 534 -15.02 -8.97 15.12
C ILE A 534 -14.07 -8.94 13.93
N GLY A 535 -13.17 -7.96 13.89
CA GLY A 535 -12.15 -7.85 12.86
C GLY A 535 -10.81 -7.33 13.38
N GLY A 536 -9.80 -7.34 12.50
CA GLY A 536 -8.44 -6.90 12.78
C GLY A 536 -7.42 -8.05 12.72
N ALA A 537 -6.15 -7.72 12.50
CA ALA A 537 -5.13 -8.67 12.05
C ALA A 537 -4.92 -9.88 12.99
N THR A 538 -5.09 -9.69 14.31
CA THR A 538 -4.95 -10.77 15.30
C THR A 538 -6.21 -11.61 15.49
N THR A 539 -7.33 -11.23 14.87
CA THR A 539 -8.58 -11.96 14.98
C THR A 539 -8.60 -13.12 13.98
N SER A 540 -9.31 -14.20 14.31
CA SER A 540 -9.49 -15.34 13.41
C SER A 540 -10.84 -15.99 13.63
N ARG A 541 -11.29 -16.78 12.65
CA ARG A 541 -12.54 -17.54 12.77
C ARG A 541 -12.53 -18.48 13.98
N ALA A 542 -11.42 -19.19 14.19
CA ALA A 542 -11.26 -20.11 15.31
C ALA A 542 -11.28 -19.37 16.66
N HIS A 543 -10.55 -18.26 16.78
CA HIS A 543 -10.54 -17.46 17.99
C HIS A 543 -11.92 -16.88 18.30
N THR A 544 -12.57 -16.27 17.32
CA THR A 544 -13.89 -15.65 17.48
C THR A 544 -14.91 -16.68 17.97
N ALA A 545 -14.95 -17.88 17.37
CA ALA A 545 -15.87 -18.94 17.77
C ALA A 545 -15.59 -19.48 19.18
N VAL A 546 -14.32 -19.72 19.51
CA VAL A 546 -13.96 -20.40 20.77
C VAL A 546 -13.87 -19.43 21.96
N LYS A 547 -13.44 -18.19 21.74
CA LYS A 547 -13.11 -17.25 22.83
C LYS A 547 -14.10 -16.11 23.01
N ILE A 548 -14.81 -15.70 21.95
CA ILE A 548 -15.68 -14.52 22.00
C ILE A 548 -17.16 -14.94 21.92
N ALA A 549 -17.53 -15.76 20.94
CA ALA A 549 -18.92 -16.07 20.62
C ALA A 549 -19.72 -16.70 21.77
N HIS A 550 -19.10 -17.55 22.59
CA HIS A 550 -19.80 -18.18 23.73
C HIS A 550 -20.16 -17.20 24.87
N ASN A 551 -19.70 -15.95 24.81
CA ASN A 551 -19.97 -14.93 25.83
C ASN A 551 -21.24 -14.12 25.57
N TYR A 552 -21.87 -14.26 24.39
CA TYR A 552 -23.01 -13.47 23.97
C TYR A 552 -23.99 -14.33 23.15
N ASP A 553 -25.28 -14.28 23.51
CA ASP A 553 -26.31 -15.10 22.86
C ASP A 553 -26.76 -14.54 21.49
N GLY A 554 -26.34 -13.31 21.16
CA GLY A 554 -26.54 -12.70 19.84
C GLY A 554 -25.47 -13.11 18.83
N PRO A 555 -25.63 -12.76 17.53
CA PRO A 555 -24.66 -13.12 16.51
C PRO A 555 -23.29 -12.50 16.78
N VAL A 556 -22.25 -13.33 16.83
CA VAL A 556 -20.85 -12.89 16.88
C VAL A 556 -20.14 -13.39 15.62
N VAL A 557 -19.76 -12.48 14.74
CA VAL A 557 -19.30 -12.82 13.38
C VAL A 557 -17.88 -12.32 13.16
N TYR A 558 -17.02 -13.21 12.66
CA TYR A 558 -15.67 -12.86 12.25
C TYR A 558 -15.68 -12.24 10.85
N VAL A 559 -15.10 -11.05 10.72
CA VAL A 559 -14.92 -10.33 9.45
C VAL A 559 -13.45 -10.46 9.03
N PRO A 560 -13.14 -11.24 7.97
CA PRO A 560 -11.76 -11.58 7.63
C PRO A 560 -10.95 -10.41 7.07
N ASP A 561 -11.59 -9.52 6.33
CA ASP A 561 -10.96 -8.38 5.68
C ASP A 561 -11.99 -7.28 5.40
N ALA A 562 -11.50 -6.11 4.99
CA ALA A 562 -12.35 -4.96 4.77
C ALA A 562 -13.28 -5.09 3.55
N SER A 563 -12.91 -5.85 2.51
CA SER A 563 -13.76 -6.01 1.31
C SER A 563 -14.96 -6.91 1.58
N ARG A 564 -14.86 -7.84 2.54
CA ARG A 564 -15.97 -8.71 2.98
C ARG A 564 -16.90 -8.08 4.01
N SER A 565 -16.58 -6.90 4.54
CA SER A 565 -17.36 -6.25 5.60
C SER A 565 -18.83 -5.98 5.21
N VAL A 566 -19.07 -5.66 3.94
CA VAL A 566 -20.40 -5.35 3.40
C VAL A 566 -21.28 -6.58 3.34
N SER A 567 -20.78 -7.68 2.79
CA SER A 567 -21.55 -8.91 2.64
C SER A 567 -21.84 -9.59 3.98
N VAL A 568 -21.04 -9.28 5.01
CA VAL A 568 -21.29 -9.74 6.38
C VAL A 568 -22.29 -8.84 7.13
N ALA A 569 -22.35 -7.55 6.80
CA ALA A 569 -23.27 -6.59 7.42
C ALA A 569 -24.69 -6.63 6.82
N GLN A 570 -24.86 -7.22 5.64
CA GLN A 570 -26.16 -7.50 5.01
C GLN A 570 -26.72 -8.82 5.51
#